data_AF-A0A7L9FKA9-F1
#
_entry.id   AF-A0A7L9FKA9-F1
#
_cell.length_a   1.000
_cell.length_b   1.000
_cell.length_c   1.000
_cell.angle_alpha   90.00
_cell.angle_beta   90.00
_cell.angle_gamma   90.00
#
_symmetry.space_group_name_H-M   'P 1'
#
loop_
_entity.id
_entity.type
_entity.pdbx_description
1 polymer ?
#
loop_
_entity_poly.entity_id
_entity_poly.type
_entity_poly.pdbx_seq_one_letter_code
_entity_poly.pdbx_strand_id
1 'polypeptide(L)'
;MSDDVKDRVFCPSCGDYVRPRVVRTLTLSGEVIIEYYCPKHGLVETQKKQLALPQRRVTPGGLYIVFEGIDGSGKTTQAVILYDYLLKKGFDVVLVREPWVKAIKDFLYKHDLDPDAEAYLFAADRIILQKEVVLPSLEAGKIVLSDRSVFASLAYQVARGLPEEFILAINRSIRLPDVVVLLDVTPEEAHRRLKARGEVTRFEDPGFMAKVRERYLQLAKDYDDIFLVVDGNRPIQEVHREILSRLKERLSGRVKLD
;
A
#
# COMPACT_ATOMS: atom_id res chain seq x y z
N MET A 1 -24.58 36.11 -13.63
CA MET A 1 -23.93 35.12 -14.52
C MET A 1 -24.63 33.80 -14.28
N SER A 2 -25.30 33.25 -15.30
CA SER A 2 -26.14 32.05 -15.18
C SER A 2 -25.32 30.82 -14.78
N ASP A 3 -25.94 29.91 -14.02
CA ASP A 3 -25.32 28.67 -13.52
C ASP A 3 -24.84 27.70 -14.62
N ASP A 4 -25.17 27.97 -15.89
CA ASP A 4 -24.83 27.16 -17.08
C ASP A 4 -23.33 27.19 -17.47
N VAL A 5 -22.53 28.11 -16.90
CA VAL A 5 -21.09 28.23 -17.19
C VAL A 5 -20.23 27.33 -16.29
N LYS A 6 -20.77 26.83 -15.17
CA LYS A 6 -19.97 26.05 -14.19
C LYS A 6 -19.58 24.64 -14.68
N ASP A 7 -20.27 24.11 -15.69
CA ASP A 7 -20.10 22.75 -16.19
C ASP A 7 -19.46 22.66 -17.59
N ARG A 8 -18.84 23.74 -18.08
CA ARG A 8 -18.17 23.77 -19.39
C ARG A 8 -16.68 24.03 -19.25
N VAL A 9 -15.90 23.42 -20.13
CA VAL A 9 -14.44 23.61 -20.23
C VAL A 9 -14.09 24.15 -21.61
N PHE A 10 -13.13 25.06 -21.70
CA PHE A 10 -12.66 25.57 -23.00
C PHE A 10 -11.83 24.50 -23.71
N CYS A 11 -12.19 24.15 -24.95
CA CYS A 11 -11.40 23.25 -25.79
C CYS A 11 -10.67 24.05 -26.88
N PRO A 12 -9.33 24.17 -26.83
CA PRO A 12 -8.57 24.94 -27.83
C PRO A 12 -8.78 24.46 -29.26
N SER A 13 -8.95 23.15 -29.47
CA SER A 13 -9.21 22.56 -30.80
C SER A 13 -10.61 22.83 -31.32
N CYS A 14 -11.60 23.03 -30.43
CA CYS A 14 -12.94 23.47 -30.85
C CYS A 14 -13.02 24.99 -31.04
N GLY A 15 -12.17 25.75 -30.35
CA GLY A 15 -12.28 27.20 -30.25
C GLY A 15 -13.49 27.67 -29.43
N ASP A 16 -14.09 26.80 -28.61
CA ASP A 16 -15.30 27.08 -27.84
C ASP A 16 -15.33 26.29 -26.52
N TYR A 17 -16.19 26.72 -25.59
CA TYR A 17 -16.52 25.99 -24.37
C TYR A 17 -17.39 24.77 -24.70
N VAL A 18 -16.99 23.59 -24.25
CA VAL A 18 -17.72 22.33 -24.47
C VAL A 18 -18.19 21.76 -23.13
N ARG A 19 -19.24 20.94 -23.15
CA ARG A 19 -19.58 20.09 -22.01
C ARG A 19 -18.61 18.90 -21.99
N PRO A 20 -17.73 18.78 -20.99
CA PRO A 20 -16.76 17.70 -20.95
C PRO A 20 -17.35 16.41 -20.39
N ARG A 21 -16.76 15.28 -20.78
CA ARG A 21 -16.77 14.08 -19.93
C ARG A 21 -15.75 14.29 -18.81
N VAL A 22 -16.17 14.15 -17.56
CA VAL A 22 -15.28 14.36 -16.40
C VAL A 22 -14.92 13.02 -15.77
N VAL A 23 -13.63 12.73 -15.66
CA VAL A 23 -13.09 11.57 -14.93
C VAL A 23 -12.49 12.07 -13.62
N ARG A 24 -12.75 11.37 -12.52
CA ARG A 24 -12.23 11.71 -11.19
C ARG A 24 -11.47 10.53 -10.62
N THR A 25 -10.16 10.67 -10.50
CA THR A 25 -9.28 9.64 -9.96
C THR A 25 -8.85 10.04 -8.55
N LEU A 26 -9.17 9.20 -7.56
CA LEU A 26 -8.76 9.39 -6.17
C LEU A 26 -7.35 8.85 -5.97
N THR A 27 -6.50 9.58 -5.27
CA THR A 27 -5.15 9.13 -4.91
C THR A 27 -5.06 8.74 -3.43
N LEU A 28 -4.07 7.94 -3.07
CA LEU A 28 -3.75 7.65 -1.67
C LEU A 28 -3.28 8.88 -0.88
N SER A 29 -2.72 9.89 -1.57
CA SER A 29 -2.40 11.18 -0.95
C SER A 29 -3.66 11.98 -0.57
N GLY A 30 -4.86 11.54 -0.96
CA GLY A 30 -6.10 12.26 -0.69
C GLY A 30 -6.36 13.42 -1.65
N GLU A 31 -5.64 13.45 -2.77
CA GLU A 31 -5.94 14.33 -3.90
C GLU A 31 -6.98 13.66 -4.80
N VAL A 32 -7.78 14.48 -5.47
CA VAL A 32 -8.59 14.06 -6.61
C VAL A 32 -7.98 14.69 -7.85
N ILE A 33 -7.59 13.85 -8.79
CA ILE A 33 -7.25 14.27 -10.14
C ILE A 33 -8.55 14.32 -10.93
N ILE A 34 -8.91 15.50 -11.43
CA ILE A 34 -10.12 15.74 -12.20
C ILE A 34 -9.69 16.02 -13.64
N GLU A 35 -10.04 15.12 -14.54
CA GLU A 35 -9.70 15.20 -15.95
C GLU A 35 -10.94 15.52 -16.77
N TYR A 36 -10.86 16.59 -17.55
CA TYR A 36 -11.93 17.07 -18.41
C TYR A 36 -11.62 16.66 -19.85
N TYR A 37 -12.53 15.90 -20.46
CA TYR A 37 -12.39 15.42 -21.83
C TYR A 37 -13.41 16.10 -22.76
N CYS A 38 -12.94 16.75 -23.81
CA CYS A 38 -13.77 17.13 -24.94
C CYS A 38 -14.29 15.87 -25.65
N PRO A 39 -15.60 15.78 -25.96
CA PRO A 39 -16.17 14.64 -26.69
C PRO A 39 -15.54 14.38 -28.06
N LYS A 40 -14.90 15.39 -28.66
CA LYS A 40 -14.28 15.29 -29.99
C LYS A 40 -12.75 15.14 -29.94
N HIS A 41 -12.09 15.74 -28.95
CA HIS A 41 -10.63 15.93 -28.96
C HIS A 41 -9.90 15.32 -27.76
N GLY A 42 -10.61 14.63 -26.84
CA GLY A 42 -9.97 13.97 -25.70
C GLY A 42 -9.65 14.94 -24.57
N LEU A 43 -8.59 14.65 -23.79
CA LEU A 43 -8.23 15.40 -22.58
C LEU A 43 -7.92 16.86 -22.93
N VAL A 44 -8.60 17.80 -22.24
CA VAL A 44 -8.40 19.24 -22.44
C VAL A 44 -7.87 19.95 -21.21
N GLU A 45 -8.21 19.47 -20.01
CA GLU A 45 -7.78 20.08 -18.76
C GLU A 45 -7.65 19.02 -17.68
N THR A 46 -6.63 19.17 -16.83
CA THR A 46 -6.45 18.37 -15.61
C THR A 46 -6.35 19.30 -14.42
N GLN A 47 -7.23 19.12 -13.44
CA GLN A 47 -7.19 19.81 -12.16
C GLN A 47 -6.83 18.84 -11.04
N LYS A 48 -6.10 19.32 -10.04
CA LYS A 48 -5.85 18.57 -8.79
C LYS A 48 -6.53 19.29 -7.64
N LYS A 49 -7.34 18.56 -6.88
CA LYS A 49 -8.04 19.09 -5.70
C LYS A 49 -7.71 18.25 -4.48
N GLN A 50 -7.16 18.87 -3.45
CA GLN A 50 -6.99 18.24 -2.14
C GLN A 50 -8.37 18.09 -1.47
N LEU A 51 -8.74 16.88 -1.06
CA LEU A 51 -9.95 16.68 -0.25
C LEU A 51 -9.69 17.05 1.20
N ALA A 52 -10.72 17.61 1.85
CA ALA A 52 -10.77 17.67 3.31
C ALA A 52 -11.01 16.26 3.85
N LEU A 53 -9.95 15.61 4.31
CA LEU A 53 -9.98 14.29 4.89
C LEU A 53 -9.74 14.37 6.40
N PRO A 54 -10.19 13.37 7.19
CA PRO A 54 -9.78 13.26 8.58
C PRO A 54 -8.25 13.40 8.69
N GLN A 55 -7.79 14.34 9.53
CA GLN A 55 -6.37 14.61 9.68
C GLN A 55 -5.68 13.42 10.35
N ARG A 56 -4.98 12.62 9.53
CA ARG A 56 -4.09 11.54 9.97
C ARG A 56 -2.69 11.69 9.38
N ARG A 57 -2.37 12.89 8.92
CA ARG A 57 -1.03 13.28 8.46
C ARG A 57 -0.26 13.77 9.67
N VAL A 58 0.92 13.20 9.89
CA VAL A 58 1.78 13.53 11.04
C VAL A 58 3.04 14.22 10.59
N THR A 59 3.58 15.02 11.51
CA THR A 59 4.81 15.79 11.41
C THR A 59 6.00 14.92 10.98
N PRO A 60 6.95 15.47 10.20
CA PRO A 60 8.19 14.76 9.84
C PRO A 60 8.99 14.38 11.09
N GLY A 61 9.54 13.16 11.14
CA GLY A 61 10.44 12.76 12.24
C GLY A 61 10.82 11.28 12.24
N GLY A 62 9.82 10.39 12.15
CA GLY A 62 10.03 8.94 12.09
C GLY A 62 10.12 8.38 10.68
N LEU A 63 10.40 7.08 10.59
CA LEU A 63 10.53 6.33 9.35
C LEU A 63 9.55 5.16 9.31
N TYR A 64 8.71 5.07 8.28
CA TYR A 64 7.74 4.00 8.12
C TYR A 64 8.11 3.05 6.97
N ILE A 65 8.48 1.80 7.30
CA ILE A 65 8.84 0.76 6.33
C ILE A 65 7.79 -0.37 6.40
N VAL A 66 7.27 -0.77 5.25
CA VAL A 66 6.31 -1.88 5.13
C VAL A 66 6.94 -3.03 4.34
N PHE A 67 6.65 -4.26 4.74
CA PHE A 67 6.99 -5.47 4.00
C PHE A 67 5.74 -6.04 3.32
N GLU A 68 5.83 -6.25 2.00
CA GLU A 68 4.75 -6.76 1.15
C GLU A 68 5.19 -7.95 0.30
N GLY A 69 4.21 -8.62 -0.31
CA GLY A 69 4.37 -9.85 -1.10
C GLY A 69 3.30 -10.90 -0.80
N ILE A 70 3.27 -11.96 -1.59
CA ILE A 70 2.30 -13.06 -1.43
C ILE A 70 2.52 -13.85 -0.13
N ASP A 71 1.51 -14.60 0.31
CA ASP A 71 1.67 -15.53 1.44
C ASP A 71 2.82 -16.49 1.19
N GLY A 72 3.58 -16.84 2.24
CA GLY A 72 4.78 -17.65 2.09
C GLY A 72 6.03 -16.91 1.57
N SER A 73 5.94 -15.64 1.15
CA SER A 73 7.11 -14.92 0.60
C SER A 73 8.22 -14.61 1.62
N GLY A 74 7.93 -14.64 2.91
CA GLY A 74 8.89 -14.38 3.99
C GLY A 74 8.85 -12.98 4.60
N LYS A 75 7.78 -12.20 4.36
CA LYS A 75 7.58 -10.83 4.89
C LYS A 75 7.83 -10.75 6.40
N THR A 76 7.09 -11.56 7.16
CA THR A 76 7.18 -11.61 8.62
C THR A 76 8.62 -11.90 9.07
N THR A 77 9.28 -12.85 8.43
CA THR A 77 10.67 -13.22 8.74
C THR A 77 11.62 -12.05 8.50
N GLN A 78 11.54 -11.40 7.34
CA GLN A 78 12.43 -10.27 7.04
C GLN A 78 12.15 -9.03 7.91
N ALA A 79 10.88 -8.78 8.26
CA ALA A 79 10.51 -7.71 9.18
C ALA A 79 11.09 -7.93 10.58
N VAL A 80 11.03 -9.17 11.11
CA VAL A 80 11.64 -9.53 12.41
C VAL A 80 13.16 -9.43 12.38
N ILE A 81 13.81 -9.94 11.32
CA ILE A 81 15.28 -9.85 11.23
C ILE A 81 15.74 -8.39 11.16
N LEU A 82 15.04 -7.54 10.39
CA LEU A 82 15.35 -6.11 10.34
C LEU A 82 15.08 -5.41 11.68
N TYR A 83 13.99 -5.76 12.36
CA TYR A 83 13.69 -5.27 13.71
C TYR A 83 14.85 -5.55 14.68
N ASP A 84 15.28 -6.81 14.77
CA ASP A 84 16.37 -7.23 15.65
C ASP A 84 17.71 -6.56 15.29
N TYR A 85 17.98 -6.40 14.00
CA TYR A 85 19.16 -5.69 13.51
C TYR A 85 19.16 -4.23 14.00
N LEU A 86 18.06 -3.52 13.78
CA LEU A 86 17.95 -2.10 14.11
C LEU A 86 17.96 -1.86 15.63
N LEU A 87 17.31 -2.73 16.41
CA LEU A 87 17.41 -2.67 17.88
C LEU A 87 18.87 -2.84 18.35
N LYS A 88 19.61 -3.79 17.79
CA LYS A 88 21.04 -3.98 18.13
C LYS A 88 21.92 -2.79 17.74
N LYS A 89 21.47 -1.97 16.80
CA LYS A 89 22.12 -0.71 16.40
C LYS A 89 21.69 0.48 17.25
N GLY A 90 20.79 0.29 18.22
CA GLY A 90 20.35 1.35 19.13
C GLY A 90 19.23 2.23 18.59
N PHE A 91 18.54 1.81 17.52
CA PHE A 91 17.34 2.50 17.06
C PHE A 91 16.14 2.15 17.94
N ASP A 92 15.25 3.12 18.16
CA ASP A 92 13.91 2.84 18.66
C ASP A 92 13.03 2.34 17.51
N VAL A 93 12.63 1.07 17.60
CA VAL A 93 11.88 0.39 16.54
C VAL A 93 10.58 -0.17 17.09
N VAL A 94 9.51 -0.07 16.31
CA VAL A 94 8.23 -0.71 16.59
C VAL A 94 7.89 -1.64 15.43
N LEU A 95 7.59 -2.91 15.73
CA LEU A 95 7.13 -3.89 14.75
C LEU A 95 5.63 -4.12 14.91
N VAL A 96 4.88 -3.91 13.82
CA VAL A 96 3.42 -4.11 13.76
C VAL A 96 3.05 -5.02 12.60
N ARG A 97 1.80 -5.49 12.58
CA ARG A 97 1.26 -6.34 11.52
C ARG A 97 -0.23 -6.05 11.33
N GLU A 98 -0.66 -6.04 10.07
CA GLU A 98 -2.09 -6.00 9.71
C GLU A 98 -2.61 -7.41 9.37
N PRO A 99 -3.83 -7.81 9.82
CA PRO A 99 -4.70 -7.07 10.75
C PRO A 99 -4.13 -6.99 12.17
N TRP A 100 -4.32 -5.84 12.82
CA TRP A 100 -3.80 -5.50 14.16
C TRP A 100 -4.75 -5.91 15.28
N VAL A 101 -6.01 -5.52 15.18
CA VAL A 101 -7.02 -5.72 16.23
C VAL A 101 -7.43 -7.19 16.23
N LYS A 102 -7.13 -7.89 17.33
CA LYS A 102 -7.42 -9.33 17.48
C LYS A 102 -8.87 -9.68 17.14
N ALA A 103 -9.84 -8.87 17.57
CA ALA A 103 -11.26 -9.12 17.30
C ALA A 103 -11.58 -9.02 15.79
N ILE A 104 -11.04 -8.02 15.09
CA ILE A 104 -11.23 -7.87 13.64
C ILE A 104 -10.52 -9.01 12.90
N LYS A 105 -9.29 -9.32 13.30
CA LYS A 105 -8.51 -10.44 12.77
C LYS A 105 -9.28 -11.76 12.90
N ASP A 106 -9.74 -12.09 14.09
CA ASP A 106 -10.48 -13.32 14.36
C ASP A 106 -11.78 -13.37 13.53
N PHE A 107 -12.46 -12.23 13.34
CA PHE A 107 -13.66 -12.15 12.53
C PHE A 107 -13.37 -12.39 11.03
N LEU A 108 -12.36 -11.71 10.47
CA LEU A 108 -11.92 -11.87 9.09
C LEU A 108 -11.55 -13.34 8.75
N TYR A 109 -10.93 -14.06 9.67
CA TYR A 109 -10.51 -15.45 9.42
C TYR A 109 -11.57 -16.51 9.71
N LYS A 110 -12.66 -16.17 10.43
CA LYS A 110 -13.73 -17.12 10.80
C LYS A 110 -14.94 -17.08 9.89
N HIS A 111 -15.12 -15.98 9.17
CA HIS A 111 -16.32 -15.74 8.38
C HIS A 111 -15.99 -15.64 6.90
N ASP A 112 -16.85 -16.21 6.06
CA ASP A 112 -16.86 -15.95 4.62
C ASP A 112 -17.64 -14.66 4.39
N LEU A 113 -16.90 -13.57 4.17
CA LEU A 113 -17.46 -12.23 4.08
C LEU A 113 -17.65 -11.82 2.62
N ASP A 114 -18.63 -10.95 2.39
CA ASP A 114 -18.67 -10.19 1.15
C ASP A 114 -17.34 -9.44 0.96
N PRO A 115 -16.73 -9.46 -0.25
CA PRO A 115 -15.46 -8.79 -0.49
C PRO A 115 -15.44 -7.31 -0.09
N ASP A 116 -16.55 -6.58 -0.29
CA ASP A 116 -16.64 -5.17 0.09
C ASP A 116 -16.53 -5.03 1.62
N ALA A 117 -17.25 -5.87 2.36
CA ALA A 117 -17.23 -5.88 3.82
C ALA A 117 -15.83 -6.25 4.35
N GLU A 118 -15.15 -7.21 3.73
CA GLU A 118 -13.77 -7.54 4.05
C GLU A 118 -12.84 -6.33 3.87
N ALA A 119 -12.95 -5.63 2.73
CA ALA A 119 -12.15 -4.44 2.44
C ALA A 119 -12.38 -3.32 3.47
N TYR A 120 -13.63 -3.08 3.88
CA TYR A 120 -13.97 -2.13 4.94
C TYR A 120 -13.35 -2.50 6.28
N LEU A 121 -13.37 -3.78 6.67
CA LEU A 121 -12.77 -4.24 7.92
C LEU A 121 -11.26 -4.07 7.95
N PHE A 122 -10.57 -4.38 6.84
CA PHE A 122 -9.13 -4.09 6.71
C PHE A 122 -8.84 -2.59 6.78
N ALA A 123 -9.65 -1.74 6.13
CA ALA A 123 -9.47 -0.29 6.20
C ALA A 123 -9.71 0.26 7.62
N ALA A 124 -10.72 -0.25 8.32
CA ALA A 124 -11.00 0.13 9.71
C ALA A 124 -9.87 -0.29 10.66
N ASP A 125 -9.40 -1.54 10.55
CA ASP A 125 -8.28 -2.06 11.34
C ASP A 125 -7.00 -1.23 11.14
N ARG A 126 -6.67 -0.91 9.89
CA ARG A 126 -5.54 -0.06 9.52
C ARG A 126 -5.63 1.33 10.13
N ILE A 127 -6.81 1.95 10.11
CA ILE A 127 -7.03 3.26 10.73
C ILE A 127 -6.80 3.19 12.24
N ILE A 128 -7.25 2.12 12.90
CA ILE A 128 -7.04 1.89 14.33
C ILE A 128 -5.54 1.74 14.61
N LEU A 129 -4.86 0.84 13.90
CA LEU A 129 -3.41 0.62 14.03
C LEU A 129 -2.62 1.92 13.85
N GLN A 130 -2.99 2.72 12.84
CA GLN A 130 -2.27 3.97 12.60
C GLN A 130 -2.46 4.94 13.75
N LYS A 131 -3.70 5.16 14.17
CA LYS A 131 -3.99 6.09 15.26
C LYS A 131 -3.32 5.68 16.57
N GLU A 132 -3.35 4.39 16.91
CA GLU A 132 -2.88 3.89 18.21
C GLU A 132 -1.37 3.72 18.28
N VAL A 133 -0.74 3.33 17.17
CA VAL A 133 0.67 2.89 17.18
C VAL A 133 1.52 3.64 16.17
N VAL A 134 1.14 3.62 14.89
CA VAL A 134 2.03 4.12 13.82
C VAL A 134 2.27 5.61 13.95
N LEU A 135 1.22 6.43 13.98
CA LEU A 135 1.37 7.89 13.99
C LEU A 135 2.09 8.38 15.26
N PRO A 136 1.72 7.94 16.48
CA PRO A 136 2.45 8.33 17.69
C PRO A 136 3.92 7.89 17.69
N SER A 137 4.23 6.71 17.13
CA SER A 137 5.61 6.23 17.03
C SER A 137 6.43 7.08 16.06
N LEU A 138 5.84 7.47 14.93
CA LEU A 138 6.51 8.34 13.95
C LEU A 138 6.72 9.75 14.49
N GLU A 139 5.76 10.31 15.23
CA GLU A 139 5.91 11.60 15.92
C GLU A 139 7.05 11.57 16.93
N ALA A 140 7.26 10.44 17.61
CA ALA A 140 8.37 10.21 18.53
C ALA A 140 9.71 9.93 17.83
N GLY A 141 9.79 10.03 16.50
CA GLY A 141 11.02 9.81 15.74
C GLY A 141 11.43 8.34 15.58
N LYS A 142 10.54 7.39 15.87
CA LYS A 142 10.85 5.95 15.82
C LYS A 142 10.82 5.41 14.39
N ILE A 143 11.45 4.25 14.20
CA ILE A 143 11.28 3.43 13.00
C ILE A 143 10.10 2.49 13.21
N VAL A 144 9.09 2.57 12.34
CA VAL A 144 7.96 1.63 12.33
C VAL A 144 8.17 0.64 11.20
N LEU A 145 8.23 -0.65 11.54
CA LEU A 145 8.22 -1.77 10.60
C LEU A 145 6.84 -2.40 10.61
N SER A 146 6.23 -2.59 9.44
CA SER A 146 4.91 -3.23 9.33
C SER A 146 4.92 -4.42 8.40
N ASP A 147 4.43 -5.56 8.86
CA ASP A 147 4.08 -6.69 8.01
C ASP A 147 2.69 -6.42 7.43
N ARG A 148 2.68 -6.03 6.13
CA ARG A 148 1.54 -5.51 5.34
C ARG A 148 1.10 -4.10 5.70
N SER A 149 0.47 -3.46 4.71
CA SER A 149 -0.31 -2.24 4.85
C SER A 149 -1.36 -2.15 3.73
N VAL A 150 -1.68 -0.95 3.25
CA VAL A 150 -2.66 -0.70 2.18
C VAL A 150 -2.33 -1.41 0.87
N PHE A 151 -1.06 -1.69 0.59
CA PHE A 151 -0.66 -2.38 -0.64
C PHE A 151 -1.10 -3.84 -0.65
N ALA A 152 -1.22 -4.49 0.51
CA ALA A 152 -1.87 -5.80 0.61
C ALA A 152 -3.35 -5.73 0.18
N SER A 153 -4.08 -4.68 0.56
CA SER A 153 -5.44 -4.44 0.08
C SER A 153 -5.47 -4.26 -1.44
N LEU A 154 -4.64 -3.38 -1.99
CA LEU A 154 -4.56 -3.11 -3.44
C LEU A 154 -4.17 -4.36 -4.26
N ALA A 155 -3.36 -5.27 -3.70
CA ALA A 155 -2.98 -6.50 -4.37
C ALA A 155 -4.08 -7.58 -4.26
N TYR A 156 -4.48 -7.93 -3.03
CA TYR A 156 -5.37 -9.07 -2.79
C TYR A 156 -6.82 -8.78 -3.14
N GLN A 157 -7.35 -7.64 -2.72
CA GLN A 157 -8.78 -7.33 -2.92
C GLN A 157 -9.07 -6.99 -4.39
N VAL A 158 -8.14 -6.34 -5.07
CA VAL A 158 -8.29 -6.12 -6.53
C VAL A 158 -8.14 -7.43 -7.31
N ALA A 159 -7.24 -8.33 -6.90
CA ALA A 159 -7.17 -9.67 -7.50
C ALA A 159 -8.46 -10.49 -7.28
N ARG A 160 -9.25 -10.17 -6.25
CA ARG A 160 -10.60 -10.74 -6.00
C ARG A 160 -11.72 -10.06 -6.78
N GLY A 161 -11.41 -9.05 -7.59
CA GLY A 161 -12.36 -8.37 -8.47
C GLY A 161 -12.90 -7.05 -7.94
N LEU A 162 -12.42 -6.57 -6.80
CA LEU A 162 -12.82 -5.25 -6.32
C LEU A 162 -12.20 -4.12 -7.15
N PRO A 163 -12.94 -3.05 -7.47
CA PRO A 163 -12.38 -1.90 -8.15
C PRO A 163 -11.26 -1.26 -7.34
N GLU A 164 -10.13 -0.95 -7.97
CA GLU A 164 -9.01 -0.30 -7.31
C GLU A 164 -9.40 1.07 -6.72
N GLU A 165 -10.21 1.84 -7.45
CA GLU A 165 -10.74 3.13 -7.01
C GLU A 165 -11.52 3.04 -5.69
N PHE A 166 -12.24 1.93 -5.48
CA PHE A 166 -12.96 1.68 -4.23
C PHE A 166 -11.97 1.49 -3.07
N ILE A 167 -10.93 0.66 -3.26
CA ILE A 167 -9.90 0.42 -2.24
C ILE A 167 -9.13 1.70 -1.90
N LEU A 168 -8.81 2.52 -2.91
CA LEU A 168 -8.19 3.84 -2.73
C LEU A 168 -9.11 4.77 -1.94
N ALA A 169 -10.41 4.80 -2.26
CA ALA A 169 -11.38 5.68 -1.62
C ALA A 169 -11.53 5.40 -0.12
N ILE A 170 -11.62 4.13 0.28
CA ILE A 170 -11.80 3.75 1.70
C ILE A 170 -10.51 3.93 2.52
N ASN A 171 -9.34 4.01 1.87
CA ASN A 171 -8.03 4.16 2.52
C ASN A 171 -7.41 5.55 2.39
N ARG A 172 -8.08 6.52 1.75
CA ARG A 172 -7.54 7.86 1.44
C ARG A 172 -7.01 8.70 2.61
N SER A 173 -7.33 8.31 3.84
CA SER A 173 -7.03 9.10 5.05
C SER A 173 -5.94 8.48 5.91
N ILE A 174 -5.06 7.66 5.34
CA ILE A 174 -3.96 7.01 6.06
C ILE A 174 -2.62 7.71 5.76
N ARG A 175 -1.63 7.51 6.63
CA ARG A 175 -0.22 7.77 6.33
C ARG A 175 0.33 6.61 5.49
N LEU A 176 0.84 6.92 4.30
CA LEU A 176 1.57 5.96 3.48
C LEU A 176 2.92 5.62 4.09
N PRO A 177 3.53 4.47 3.76
CA PRO A 177 4.93 4.20 4.11
C PRO A 177 5.91 5.11 3.37
N ASP A 178 7.09 5.28 3.94
CA ASP A 178 8.24 5.89 3.27
C ASP A 178 8.94 4.89 2.33
N VAL A 179 8.94 3.61 2.68
CA VAL A 179 9.49 2.53 1.86
C VAL A 179 8.62 1.29 1.93
N VAL A 180 8.39 0.66 0.79
CA VAL A 180 7.74 -0.66 0.69
C VAL A 180 8.75 -1.68 0.19
N VAL A 181 9.13 -2.63 1.04
CA VAL A 181 9.95 -3.77 0.66
C VAL A 181 9.04 -4.86 0.12
N LEU A 182 9.00 -5.02 -1.20
CA LEU A 182 8.25 -6.09 -1.86
C LEU A 182 9.16 -7.33 -1.99
N LEU A 183 8.82 -8.40 -1.29
CA LEU A 183 9.45 -9.71 -1.48
C LEU A 183 8.77 -10.44 -2.63
N ASP A 184 9.41 -10.41 -3.81
CA ASP A 184 8.94 -11.15 -4.98
C ASP A 184 9.37 -12.61 -4.90
N VAL A 185 8.40 -13.51 -4.87
CA VAL A 185 8.57 -14.96 -4.74
C VAL A 185 7.61 -15.65 -5.70
N THR A 186 8.03 -16.73 -6.35
CA THR A 186 7.12 -17.46 -7.23
C THR A 186 6.01 -18.14 -6.41
N PRO A 187 4.78 -18.26 -6.94
CA PRO A 187 3.69 -18.96 -6.25
C PRO A 187 4.07 -20.38 -5.82
N GLU A 188 4.88 -21.08 -6.61
CA GLU A 188 5.35 -22.45 -6.32
C GLU A 188 6.25 -22.49 -5.08
N GLU A 189 7.21 -21.57 -4.99
CA GLU A 189 8.13 -21.48 -3.86
C GLU A 189 7.40 -21.02 -2.58
N ALA A 190 6.51 -20.04 -2.71
CA ALA A 190 5.64 -19.59 -1.64
C ALA A 190 4.80 -20.76 -1.07
N HIS A 191 4.14 -21.52 -1.95
CA HIS A 191 3.35 -22.68 -1.55
C HIS A 191 4.21 -23.77 -0.90
N ARG A 192 5.41 -24.05 -1.43
CA ARG A 192 6.36 -24.99 -0.83
C ARG A 192 6.70 -24.60 0.61
N ARG A 193 6.94 -23.31 0.88
CA ARG A 193 7.24 -22.78 2.23
C ARG A 193 6.04 -22.88 3.17
N LEU A 194 4.83 -22.58 2.70
CA LEU A 194 3.60 -22.69 3.47
C LEU A 194 3.32 -24.15 3.88
N LYS A 195 3.49 -25.09 2.93
CA LYS A 195 3.40 -26.53 3.18
C LYS A 195 4.37 -27.01 4.24
N ALA A 196 5.62 -26.54 4.21
CA ALA A 196 6.62 -26.88 5.21
C ALA A 196 6.27 -26.40 6.63
N ARG A 197 5.45 -25.33 6.76
CA ARG A 197 4.98 -24.81 8.05
C ARG A 197 3.66 -25.39 8.52
N GLY A 198 3.00 -26.24 7.72
CA GLY A 198 1.67 -26.76 8.03
C GLY A 198 0.55 -25.71 7.97
N GLU A 199 0.79 -24.60 7.25
CA GLU A 199 -0.13 -23.45 7.16
C GLU A 199 -1.04 -23.50 5.93
N VAL A 200 -1.04 -24.60 5.16
CA VAL A 200 -1.85 -24.72 3.94
C VAL A 200 -3.33 -24.71 4.34
N THR A 201 -3.97 -23.56 4.15
CA THR A 201 -5.42 -23.40 4.31
C THR A 201 -6.12 -23.56 2.96
N ARG A 202 -7.46 -23.56 2.95
CA ARG A 202 -8.31 -23.57 1.75
C ARG A 202 -8.06 -22.38 0.79
N PHE A 203 -7.19 -21.43 1.14
CA PHE A 203 -7.05 -20.11 0.52
C PHE A 203 -5.89 -19.96 -0.49
N GLU A 204 -5.23 -21.04 -0.90
CA GLU A 204 -4.01 -20.97 -1.70
C GLU A 204 -4.17 -21.53 -3.12
N ASP A 205 -5.16 -21.07 -3.88
CA ASP A 205 -5.16 -21.31 -5.33
C ASP A 205 -3.90 -20.69 -5.94
N PRO A 206 -2.97 -21.48 -6.53
CA PRO A 206 -1.76 -20.95 -7.15
C PRO A 206 -2.07 -19.92 -8.25
N GLY A 207 -3.21 -20.09 -8.94
CA GLY A 207 -3.70 -19.12 -9.94
C GLY A 207 -4.02 -17.77 -9.30
N PHE A 208 -4.73 -17.77 -8.18
CA PHE A 208 -4.99 -16.55 -7.41
C PHE A 208 -3.70 -15.91 -6.88
N MET A 209 -2.75 -16.68 -6.34
CA MET A 209 -1.45 -16.15 -5.89
C MET A 209 -0.63 -15.55 -7.03
N ALA A 210 -0.68 -16.13 -8.23
CA ALA A 210 -0.06 -15.55 -9.42
C ALA A 210 -0.67 -14.17 -9.77
N LYS A 211 -2.00 -14.04 -9.73
CA LYS A 211 -2.68 -12.75 -9.93
C LYS A 211 -2.26 -11.72 -8.88
N VAL A 212 -2.22 -12.11 -7.60
CA VAL A 212 -1.79 -11.20 -6.52
C VAL A 212 -0.34 -10.74 -6.72
N ARG A 213 0.56 -11.66 -7.10
CA ARG A 213 1.95 -11.34 -7.42
C ARG A 213 2.05 -10.33 -8.57
N GLU A 214 1.32 -10.55 -9.67
CA GLU A 214 1.28 -9.62 -10.80
C GLU A 214 0.79 -8.24 -10.37
N ARG A 215 -0.25 -8.15 -9.52
CA ARG A 215 -0.73 -6.86 -8.99
C ARG A 215 0.33 -6.17 -8.15
N TYR A 216 1.07 -6.88 -7.29
CA TYR A 216 2.19 -6.27 -6.56
C TYR A 216 3.29 -5.73 -7.48
N LEU A 217 3.65 -6.48 -8.53
CA LEU A 217 4.66 -6.03 -9.50
C LEU A 217 4.18 -4.81 -10.30
N GLN A 218 2.88 -4.70 -10.56
CA GLN A 218 2.30 -3.50 -11.17
C GLN A 218 2.34 -2.31 -10.19
N LEU A 219 1.92 -2.50 -8.94
CA LEU A 219 2.01 -1.46 -7.89
C LEU A 219 3.45 -0.98 -7.71
N ALA A 220 4.44 -1.88 -7.80
CA ALA A 220 5.85 -1.52 -7.71
C ALA A 220 6.34 -0.64 -8.86
N LYS A 221 5.67 -0.67 -10.03
CA LYS A 221 5.92 0.25 -11.14
C LYS A 221 5.18 1.56 -10.95
N ASP A 222 3.94 1.51 -10.46
CA ASP A 222 3.10 2.69 -10.28
C ASP A 222 3.57 3.58 -9.11
N TYR A 223 4.26 2.98 -8.15
CA TYR A 223 4.83 3.62 -6.95
C TYR A 223 6.34 3.34 -6.83
N ASP A 224 7.08 3.49 -7.92
CA ASP A 224 8.52 3.16 -8.04
C ASP A 224 9.41 3.96 -7.07
N ASP A 225 8.95 5.16 -6.69
CA ASP A 225 9.58 6.07 -5.74
C ASP A 225 9.69 5.50 -4.32
N ILE A 226 8.72 4.69 -3.88
CA ILE A 226 8.69 4.07 -2.55
C ILE A 226 8.91 2.55 -2.57
N PHE A 227 8.65 1.86 -3.68
CA PHE A 227 8.81 0.40 -3.76
C PHE A 227 10.27 -0.03 -3.94
N LEU A 228 10.65 -1.06 -3.20
CA LEU A 228 11.94 -1.72 -3.20
C LEU A 228 11.67 -3.20 -3.44
N VAL A 229 11.68 -3.60 -4.72
CA VAL A 229 11.50 -5.01 -5.10
C VAL A 229 12.76 -5.80 -4.79
N VAL A 230 12.62 -6.91 -4.09
CA VAL A 230 13.71 -7.83 -3.70
C VAL A 230 13.33 -9.23 -4.12
N ASP A 231 14.26 -9.94 -4.77
CA ASP A 231 14.09 -11.36 -5.05
C ASP A 231 14.14 -12.16 -3.74
N GLY A 232 12.96 -12.64 -3.30
CA GLY A 232 12.76 -13.42 -2.10
C GLY A 232 12.92 -14.94 -2.28
N ASN A 233 13.28 -15.41 -3.49
CA ASN A 233 13.50 -16.83 -3.78
C ASN A 233 14.86 -17.33 -3.25
N ARG A 234 15.77 -16.40 -2.92
CA ARG A 234 17.10 -16.68 -2.35
C ARG A 234 17.07 -17.02 -0.85
N PRO A 235 18.18 -17.54 -0.30
CA PRO A 235 18.30 -17.80 1.15
C PRO A 235 18.00 -16.56 2.00
N ILE A 236 17.37 -16.79 3.17
CA ILE A 236 16.89 -15.73 4.08
C ILE A 236 17.96 -14.67 4.38
N GLN A 237 19.21 -15.09 4.61
CA GLN A 237 20.32 -14.20 4.96
C GLN A 237 20.82 -13.38 3.76
N GLU A 238 20.71 -13.88 2.53
CA GLU A 238 21.02 -13.12 1.33
C GLU A 238 19.96 -12.05 1.07
N VAL A 239 18.68 -12.44 1.17
CA VAL A 239 17.55 -11.51 1.06
C VAL A 239 17.68 -10.40 2.09
N HIS A 240 18.00 -10.72 3.35
CA HIS A 240 18.18 -9.72 4.40
C HIS A 240 19.33 -8.75 4.11
N ARG A 241 20.48 -9.26 3.66
CA ARG A 241 21.64 -8.43 3.28
C ARG A 241 21.31 -7.46 2.16
N GLU A 242 20.56 -7.90 1.14
CA GLU A 242 20.12 -7.01 0.07
C GLU A 242 19.16 -5.94 0.58
N ILE A 243 18.15 -6.31 1.37
CA ILE A 243 17.19 -5.37 1.95
C ILE A 243 17.93 -4.28 2.72
N LEU A 244 18.85 -4.66 3.61
CA LEU A 244 19.60 -3.71 4.41
C LEU A 244 20.47 -2.79 3.54
N SER A 245 21.17 -3.34 2.54
CA SER A 245 22.00 -2.58 1.61
C SER A 245 21.19 -1.53 0.85
N ARG A 246 20.06 -1.95 0.26
CA ARG A 246 19.15 -1.08 -0.51
C ARG A 246 18.48 -0.03 0.36
N LEU A 247 18.11 -0.37 1.60
CA LEU A 247 17.55 0.58 2.57
C LEU A 247 18.57 1.64 2.97
N LYS A 248 19.83 1.27 3.25
CA LYS A 248 20.91 2.22 3.55
C LYS A 248 21.13 3.21 2.41
N GLU A 249 21.17 2.71 1.17
CA GLU A 249 21.31 3.54 -0.02
C GLU A 249 20.16 4.56 -0.13
N ARG A 250 18.92 4.08 -0.10
CA ARG A 250 17.72 4.90 -0.26
C ARG A 250 17.52 5.90 0.89
N LEU A 251 17.96 5.57 2.10
CA LEU A 251 17.75 6.38 3.30
C LEU A 251 18.96 7.21 3.71
N SER A 252 20.09 7.13 3.00
CA SER A 252 21.35 7.80 3.32
C SER A 252 21.23 9.31 3.63
N GLY A 253 20.27 10.01 3.01
CA GLY A 253 19.98 11.43 3.25
C GLY A 253 18.95 11.72 4.36
N ARG A 254 18.31 10.70 4.93
CA ARG A 254 17.26 10.81 5.96
C ARG A 254 17.66 10.17 7.28
N VAL A 255 18.15 8.92 7.25
CA VAL A 255 18.55 8.12 8.41
C VAL A 255 19.74 7.24 8.02
N LYS A 256 20.85 7.32 8.78
CA LYS A 256 21.99 6.42 8.59
C LYS A 256 21.76 5.14 9.40
N LEU A 257 21.51 4.02 8.73
CA LEU A 257 21.22 2.71 9.37
C LEU A 257 22.50 1.93 9.70
N ASP A 258 23.49 2.57 10.33
CA ASP A 258 24.84 2.01 10.55
C ASP A 258 25.07 1.44 11.96
#